data_AF-A0A656AFF7-F1
#
_entry.id   AF-A0A656AFF7-F1
#
_cell.length_a   1.000
_cell.length_b   1.000
_cell.length_c   1.000
_cell.angle_alpha   90.00
_cell.angle_beta   90.00
_cell.angle_gamma   90.00
#
_symmetry.space_group_name_H-M   'P 1'
#
loop_
_entity.id
_entity.type
_entity.pdbx_description
1 polymer ?
#
loop_
_entity_poly.entity_id
_entity_poly.type
_entity_poly.pdbx_seq_one_letter_code
_entity_poly.pdbx_strand_id
1 'polypeptide(L)' 'MYHDFRNGELVDVFPEQVGKKLGIYAVYPFTRQPPNKVRLLIEHIRARYLAISHYF' A
#
# COMPACT_ATOMS: atom_id res chain seq x y z
N MET A 1 4.85 -1.92 -12.55
CA MET A 1 5.95 -2.61 -11.83
C MET A 1 5.65 -4.07 -11.53
N TYR A 2 4.67 -4.43 -10.68
CA TYR A 2 4.37 -5.86 -10.41
C TYR A 2 4.09 -6.65 -11.70
N HIS A 3 3.27 -6.12 -12.59
CA HIS A 3 3.01 -6.74 -13.90
C HIS A 3 4.25 -6.83 -14.78
N ASP A 4 5.07 -5.79 -14.80
CA ASP A 4 6.29 -5.74 -15.59
C ASP A 4 7.31 -6.78 -15.10
N PHE A 5 7.42 -7.00 -13.78
CA PHE A 5 8.18 -8.12 -13.20
C PHE A 5 7.58 -9.48 -13.59
N ARG A 6 6.25 -9.60 -13.58
CA ARG A 6 5.54 -10.83 -13.97
C ARG A 6 5.66 -11.14 -15.46
N ASN A 7 5.77 -10.12 -16.30
CA ASN A 7 5.90 -10.21 -17.75
C ASN A 7 7.36 -10.34 -18.21
N GLY A 8 8.33 -10.22 -17.30
CA GLY A 8 9.75 -10.27 -17.61
C GLY A 8 10.30 -9.01 -18.28
N GLU A 9 9.52 -7.93 -18.32
CA GLU A 9 9.94 -6.61 -18.81
C GLU A 9 10.84 -5.89 -17.79
N LEU A 10 10.74 -6.29 -16.51
CA LEU A 10 11.60 -5.87 -15.42
C LEU A 10 12.22 -7.10 -14.75
N VAL A 11 13.53 -7.04 -14.49
CA VAL A 11 14.30 -8.09 -13.80
C VAL A 11 14.87 -7.50 -12.51
N ASP A 12 14.67 -8.19 -11.40
CA ASP A 12 15.30 -7.85 -10.13
C ASP A 12 16.75 -8.35 -10.12
N VAL A 13 17.71 -7.44 -9.96
CA VAL A 13 19.14 -7.73 -10.00
C VAL A 13 19.64 -8.26 -8.65
N PHE A 14 18.94 -7.97 -7.56
CA PHE A 14 19.33 -8.36 -6.19
C PHE A 14 18.12 -8.92 -5.42
N PRO A 15 17.63 -10.12 -5.78
CA PRO A 15 16.36 -10.64 -5.25
C PRO A 15 16.35 -10.89 -3.72
N GLU A 16 17.52 -10.97 -3.10
CA GLU A 16 17.68 -11.15 -1.65
C GLU A 16 17.81 -9.82 -0.88
N GLN A 17 17.92 -8.70 -1.59
CA GLN A 17 18.16 -7.38 -1.00
C GLN A 17 17.05 -6.41 -1.38
N VAL A 18 16.60 -5.62 -0.41
CA VAL A 18 15.62 -4.55 -0.64
C VAL A 18 16.18 -3.23 -0.15
N GLY A 19 16.07 -2.18 -0.96
CA GLY A 19 16.60 -0.86 -0.63
C GLY A 19 15.96 -0.26 0.63
N LYS A 20 14.62 -0.27 0.72
CA LYS A 20 13.87 0.15 1.91
C LYS A 20 12.44 -0.38 1.88
N LYS A 21 11.92 -0.80 3.04
CA LYS A 21 10.49 -1.09 3.23
C LYS A 21 9.80 0.19 3.74
N LEU A 22 8.82 0.69 2.98
CA LEU A 22 8.06 1.90 3.33
C LEU A 22 6.61 1.53 3.63
N GLY A 23 6.06 2.09 4.71
CA GLY A 23 4.64 1.94 5.03
C GLY A 23 3.77 2.88 4.20
N ILE A 24 2.53 2.47 3.97
CA ILE A 24 1.49 3.31 3.38
C ILE A 24 0.62 3.83 4.52
N TYR A 25 0.49 5.15 4.61
CA TYR A 25 -0.20 5.82 5.72
C TYR A 25 -1.31 6.72 5.20
N ALA A 26 -2.48 6.66 5.84
CA ALA A 26 -3.53 7.64 5.64
C ALA A 26 -3.21 8.91 6.44
N VAL A 27 -3.11 10.05 5.77
CA VAL A 27 -2.90 11.36 6.40
C VAL A 27 -4.19 12.17 6.28
N TYR A 28 -4.72 12.62 7.41
CA TYR A 28 -5.98 13.37 7.49
C TYR A 28 -6.00 14.23 8.76
N PRO A 29 -6.83 15.28 8.83
CA PRO A 29 -6.88 16.17 9.99
C PRO A 29 -7.25 15.42 11.27
N PHE A 30 -6.46 15.65 12.33
CA PHE A 30 -6.77 15.11 13.64
C PHE A 30 -7.99 15.81 14.23
N THR A 31 -8.95 15.00 14.66
CA THR A 31 -10.11 15.46 15.43
C THR A 31 -10.32 14.49 16.59
N ARG A 32 -10.67 15.00 17.77
CA ARG A 32 -10.92 14.14 18.95
C ARG A 32 -12.02 13.11 18.71
N GLN A 33 -12.99 13.45 17.86
CA GLN A 33 -14.06 12.55 17.42
C GLN A 33 -14.11 12.57 15.89
N PRO A 34 -13.42 11.64 15.21
CA PRO A 34 -13.45 11.57 13.75
C PRO A 34 -14.87 11.24 13.27
N PRO A 35 -15.37 11.89 12.21
CA PRO A 35 -16.65 11.53 11.62
C PRO A 35 -16.67 10.06 11.21
N ASN A 36 -17.75 9.34 11.54
CA ASN A 36 -17.88 7.91 11.23
C ASN A 36 -17.65 7.58 9.75
N LYS A 37 -18.06 8.47 8.83
CA LYS A 37 -17.84 8.31 7.38
C LYS A 37 -16.35 8.27 7.02
N VAL A 38 -15.53 9.12 7.65
CA VAL A 38 -14.07 9.16 7.41
C VAL A 38 -13.42 7.87 7.88
N ARG A 39 -13.80 7.39 9.07
CA ARG A 39 -13.31 6.10 9.59
C ARG A 39 -13.65 4.94 8.64
N LEU A 40 -14.91 4.86 8.20
CA LEU A 40 -15.35 3.80 7.28
C LEU A 40 -14.64 3.87 5.93
N LEU A 41 -14.40 5.08 5.41
CA LEU A 41 -13.64 5.28 4.18
C LEU A 41 -12.20 4.78 4.32
N ILE A 42 -11.52 5.13 5.41
CA ILE A 42 -10.14 4.70 5.69
C ILE A 42 -10.08 3.16 5.76
N GLU A 43 -11.00 2.53 6.48
CA GLU A 43 -11.04 1.06 6.56
C GLU A 43 -11.31 0.40 5.21
N HIS A 44 -12.20 0.96 4.40
CA HIS A 44 -12.48 0.45 3.06
C HIS A 44 -11.24 0.52 2.15
N ILE A 45 -10.54 1.65 2.15
CA ILE A 45 -9.30 1.83 1.39
C ILE A 45 -8.22 0.86 1.91
N ARG A 46 -8.07 0.76 3.24
CA ARG A 46 -7.11 -0.16 3.87
C ARG A 46 -7.35 -1.61 3.43
N ALA A 47 -8.59 -2.07 3.46
CA ALA A 47 -8.94 -3.42 3.03
C ALA A 47 -8.54 -3.67 1.56
N ARG A 48 -8.76 -2.67 0.69
CA ARG A 48 -8.33 -2.75 -0.70
C ARG A 48 -6.81 -2.88 -0.83
N TYR A 49 -6.03 -2.05 -0.13
CA TYR A 49 -4.57 -2.09 -0.15
C TYR A 49 -4.01 -3.41 0.40
N LEU A 50 -4.63 -3.98 1.43
CA LEU A 50 -4.25 -5.30 1.93
C LEU A 50 -4.51 -6.41 0.90
N ALA A 51 -5.62 -6.34 0.16
CA ALA A 51 -5.93 -7.30 -0.89
C ALA A 51 -4.95 -7.27 -2.08
N ILE A 52 -4.29 -6.14 -2.32
CA ILE A 52 -3.21 -5.98 -3.33
C ILE A 52 -1.84 -5.79 -2.69
N SER A 53 -1.61 -6.31 -1.49
CA SER A 53 -0.32 -6.18 -0.81
C SER A 53 0.84 -6.72 -1.64
N HIS A 54 0.60 -7.72 -2.49
CA HIS A 54 1.59 -8.29 -3.41
C HIS A 54 2.08 -7.35 -4.52
N TYR A 55 1.44 -6.18 -4.70
CA TYR A 55 1.94 -5.13 -5.60
C TYR A 55 3.03 -4.25 -4.96
N PHE A 56 3.24 -4.35 -3.64
CA PHE A 56 4.06 -3.44 -2.85
C PHE A 56 5.16 -4.17 -2.06
#